data_AF-A0A2N7X0P9-F1
#
_entry.id   AF-A0A2N7X0P9-F1
#
_cell.length_a   1.000
_cell.length_b   1.000
_cell.length_c   1.000
_cell.angle_alpha   90.00
_cell.angle_beta   90.00
_cell.angle_gamma   90.00
#
_symmetry.space_group_name_H-M   'P 1'
#
loop_
_entity.id
_entity.type
_entity.pdbx_description
1 polymer ?
#
loop_
_entity_poly.entity_id
_entity_poly.type
_entity_poly.pdbx_seq_one_letter_code
_entity_poly.pdbx_strand_id
1 'polypeptide(L)'
;MKKLLNNPSDVVRQMLEGIARQAPGVAILGQENVLVRRDLQEVSSRPVSIISGGGSGHEPAHGGYVGAGMLSAAVCGEVFTSPSTDAVLAAIRATAGPQGALLIVKNYTGDRLNFGLAAELARGEGIPVEVVIVADDVSLRRHTTRDRRRGIAGTVLVHKIAGAAAAEGQSLEQVAAAARGAAADLGTMGVALDGCTLPGSQTSGFTLADNEIELGLGIHGEKGVERTVPLPADKLVDVLISNIVDDMEISQREQVALLINGLGATTQMELDVVLRAAYELLNKRGIIVERAWSGTLLSALNMPGCSISILRVDGARLKLLDAATDAHAWPRGGQVNRSIRIESPAKGREAANVNCGESGQRWAAVLRPALVAVAEALRENEPRLTELDSIAGDGDLGMSMKRAAEAIMAIPESALSSPSDGLAALSAALRRAIAGSSGPFYATALARASRRLGEVDQPSASDWAQAFEDAVQAISDLGGAKAGDRTMLDALIPAVTTFQQKLHAGEPAARAWRSAVASAEDGTQQTANMKPRAGRASYLGERAVGSPDGGAVAVTCWLRALQSAISANCK
;
A
#
# COMPACT_ATOMS: atom_id res chain seq x y z
N MET A 1 -2.14 22.70 -12.18
CA MET A 1 -3.17 21.80 -11.64
C MET A 1 -2.63 20.37 -11.69
N LYS A 2 -2.52 19.65 -10.56
CA LYS A 2 -2.02 18.27 -10.51
C LYS A 2 -3.19 17.28 -10.56
N LYS A 3 -3.94 17.26 -11.67
CA LYS A 3 -5.06 16.32 -11.88
C LYS A 3 -5.12 15.87 -13.33
N LEU A 4 -5.55 14.63 -13.55
CA LEU A 4 -5.72 14.04 -14.88
C LEU A 4 -7.12 14.38 -15.40
N LEU A 5 -7.29 15.61 -15.89
CA LEU A 5 -8.56 16.11 -16.38
C LEU A 5 -8.38 17.13 -17.49
N ASN A 6 -9.42 17.26 -18.32
CA ASN A 6 -9.50 18.24 -19.40
C ASN A 6 -10.07 19.56 -18.86
N ASN A 7 -11.31 19.90 -19.23
CA ASN A 7 -12.05 21.03 -18.68
C ASN A 7 -12.77 20.62 -17.39
N PRO A 8 -12.59 21.34 -16.26
CA PRO A 8 -13.27 21.04 -15.00
C PRO A 8 -14.80 20.94 -15.09
N SER A 9 -15.46 21.68 -16.00
CA SER A 9 -16.93 21.61 -16.15
C SER A 9 -17.41 20.28 -16.74
N ASP A 10 -16.55 19.56 -17.46
CA ASP A 10 -16.94 18.35 -18.19
C ASP A 10 -16.56 17.09 -17.39
N VAL A 11 -15.98 17.25 -16.20
CA VAL A 11 -15.36 16.17 -15.43
C VAL A 11 -16.35 15.07 -15.08
N VAL A 12 -17.56 15.44 -14.65
CA VAL A 12 -18.60 14.47 -14.28
C VAL A 12 -19.02 13.68 -15.51
N ARG A 13 -19.31 14.36 -16.63
CA ARG A 13 -19.75 13.68 -17.85
C ARG A 13 -18.69 12.71 -18.39
N GLN A 14 -17.44 13.15 -18.49
CA GLN A 14 -16.31 12.33 -18.96
C GLN A 14 -16.06 11.13 -18.04
N MET A 15 -16.23 11.31 -16.73
CA MET A 15 -16.15 10.23 -15.75
C MET A 15 -17.26 9.19 -15.97
N LEU A 16 -18.52 9.61 -16.16
CA LEU A 16 -19.63 8.69 -16.42
C LEU A 16 -19.42 7.91 -17.73
N GLU A 17 -18.86 8.55 -18.75
CA GLU A 17 -18.46 7.89 -19.99
C GLU A 17 -17.41 6.80 -19.73
N GLY A 18 -16.39 7.07 -18.90
CA GLY A 18 -15.42 6.06 -18.46
C GLY A 18 -16.08 4.87 -17.75
N ILE A 19 -17.01 5.14 -16.82
CA ILE A 19 -17.75 4.09 -16.10
C ILE A 19 -18.61 3.25 -17.05
N ALA A 20 -19.33 3.88 -17.98
CA ALA A 20 -20.15 3.16 -18.95
C ALA A 20 -19.32 2.34 -19.94
N ARG A 21 -18.07 2.73 -20.22
CA ARG A 21 -17.15 1.96 -21.08
C ARG A 21 -16.61 0.70 -20.39
N GLN A 22 -16.43 0.71 -19.07
CA GLN A 22 -15.93 -0.46 -18.32
C GLN A 22 -17.03 -1.44 -17.88
N ALA A 23 -18.30 -1.02 -17.88
CA ALA A 23 -19.43 -1.83 -17.41
C ALA A 23 -20.46 -2.07 -18.53
N PRO A 24 -20.40 -3.21 -19.26
CA PRO A 24 -21.26 -3.48 -20.42
C PRO A 24 -22.78 -3.39 -20.15
N GLY A 25 -23.19 -3.67 -18.91
CA GLY A 25 -24.57 -3.60 -18.44
C GLY A 25 -25.04 -2.20 -18.01
N VAL A 26 -24.22 -1.16 -18.20
CA VAL A 26 -24.50 0.21 -17.74
C VAL A 26 -24.54 1.17 -18.93
N ALA A 27 -25.46 2.14 -18.91
CA ALA A 27 -25.57 3.20 -19.91
C ALA A 27 -25.84 4.54 -19.25
N ILE A 28 -25.53 5.63 -19.97
CA ILE A 28 -25.89 6.98 -19.56
C ILE A 28 -27.31 7.30 -20.07
N LEU A 29 -28.16 7.87 -19.21
CA LEU A 29 -29.53 8.22 -19.53
C LEU A 29 -29.60 9.52 -20.33
N GLY A 30 -29.64 9.42 -21.66
CA GLY A 30 -29.76 10.58 -22.54
C GLY A 30 -28.63 11.59 -22.33
N GLN A 31 -29.00 12.85 -22.08
CA GLN A 31 -28.06 13.94 -21.77
C GLN A 31 -27.88 14.18 -20.26
N GLU A 32 -28.60 13.43 -19.42
CA GLU A 32 -28.49 13.57 -17.97
C GLU A 32 -27.18 12.95 -17.46
N ASN A 33 -26.68 13.47 -16.34
CA ASN A 33 -25.58 12.85 -15.58
C ASN A 33 -26.10 11.69 -14.71
N VAL A 34 -26.72 10.70 -15.37
CA VAL A 34 -27.35 9.55 -14.71
C VAL A 34 -26.88 8.27 -15.38
N LEU A 35 -26.35 7.33 -14.59
CA LEU A 35 -26.05 5.98 -15.03
C LEU A 35 -27.22 5.06 -14.69
N VAL A 36 -27.63 4.23 -15.64
CA VAL A 36 -28.72 3.25 -15.49
C VAL A 36 -28.26 1.87 -15.95
N ARG A 37 -28.87 0.83 -15.39
CA ARG A 37 -28.77 -0.53 -15.92
C ARG A 37 -29.38 -0.62 -17.32
N ARG A 38 -28.76 -1.41 -18.21
CA ARG A 38 -29.26 -1.71 -19.56
C ARG A 38 -30.18 -2.92 -19.61
N ASP A 39 -30.02 -3.84 -18.67
CA ASP A 39 -30.77 -5.10 -18.58
C ASP A 39 -32.11 -4.94 -17.84
N LEU A 40 -32.73 -3.76 -17.94
CA LEU A 40 -34.04 -3.52 -17.34
C LEU A 40 -35.10 -4.37 -18.05
N GLN A 41 -35.92 -5.08 -17.26
CA GLN A 41 -37.04 -5.85 -17.77
C GLN A 41 -38.14 -4.94 -18.34
N GLU A 42 -39.15 -5.55 -18.97
CA GLU A 42 -40.38 -4.83 -19.34
C GLU A 42 -40.99 -4.14 -18.12
N VAL A 43 -41.55 -2.94 -18.32
CA VAL A 43 -42.01 -2.07 -17.22
C VAL A 43 -42.92 -2.81 -16.23
N SER A 44 -43.80 -3.69 -16.73
CA SER A 44 -44.74 -4.48 -15.92
C SER A 44 -44.10 -5.54 -15.03
N SER A 45 -42.91 -6.04 -15.36
CA SER A 45 -42.21 -7.10 -14.63
C SER A 45 -40.99 -6.62 -13.85
N ARG A 46 -40.65 -5.32 -13.93
CA ARG A 46 -39.52 -4.76 -13.18
C ARG A 46 -39.69 -4.99 -11.67
N PRO A 47 -38.65 -5.50 -10.98
CA PRO A 47 -38.61 -5.47 -9.53
C PRO A 47 -38.50 -4.02 -9.02
N VAL A 48 -38.53 -3.84 -7.70
CA VAL A 48 -38.29 -2.54 -7.07
C VAL A 48 -36.99 -1.93 -7.59
N SER A 49 -37.07 -0.70 -8.12
CA SER A 49 -35.87 0.00 -8.59
C SER A 49 -35.09 0.58 -7.41
N ILE A 50 -33.78 0.34 -7.34
CA ILE A 50 -32.92 0.94 -6.30
C ILE A 50 -32.14 2.09 -6.92
N ILE A 51 -32.36 3.30 -6.40
CA ILE A 51 -31.74 4.51 -6.93
C ILE A 51 -30.99 5.21 -5.81
N SER A 52 -29.76 5.62 -6.11
CA SER A 52 -28.98 6.48 -5.22
C SER A 52 -28.27 7.56 -6.02
N GLY A 53 -27.51 8.41 -5.35
CA GLY A 53 -26.82 9.52 -5.98
C GLY A 53 -26.31 10.55 -4.98
N GLY A 54 -26.01 11.72 -5.52
CA GLY A 54 -25.44 12.85 -4.80
C GLY A 54 -24.37 13.54 -5.65
N GLY A 55 -23.61 14.44 -5.02
CA GLY A 55 -22.46 15.05 -5.68
C GLY A 55 -21.42 14.04 -6.13
N SER A 56 -20.76 14.33 -7.25
CA SER A 56 -19.63 13.54 -7.74
C SER A 56 -18.36 13.81 -6.93
N GLY A 57 -17.33 12.99 -7.11
CA GLY A 57 -16.07 13.09 -6.36
C GLY A 57 -15.95 12.07 -5.23
N HIS A 58 -16.84 11.08 -5.18
CA HIS A 58 -16.83 9.98 -4.21
C HIS A 58 -16.61 8.62 -4.86
N GLU A 59 -16.11 8.61 -6.10
CA GLU A 59 -16.01 7.40 -6.90
C GLU A 59 -15.18 6.32 -6.16
N PRO A 60 -15.60 5.04 -6.22
CA PRO A 60 -16.63 4.51 -7.11
C PRO A 60 -18.09 4.81 -6.74
N ALA A 61 -18.38 5.41 -5.58
CA ALA A 61 -19.74 5.81 -5.23
C ALA A 61 -20.25 6.96 -6.14
N HIS A 62 -21.43 6.88 -6.76
CA HIS A 62 -22.36 5.74 -6.80
C HIS A 62 -22.38 5.01 -8.14
N GLY A 63 -21.82 5.60 -9.20
CA GLY A 63 -21.82 5.03 -10.56
C GLY A 63 -21.18 3.64 -10.65
N GLY A 64 -20.19 3.36 -9.79
CA GLY A 64 -19.55 2.07 -9.61
C GLY A 64 -20.48 0.94 -9.17
N TYR A 65 -21.60 1.30 -8.54
CA TYR A 65 -22.54 0.39 -7.91
C TYR A 65 -23.81 0.13 -8.72
N VAL A 66 -23.88 0.66 -9.94
CA VAL A 66 -24.95 0.35 -10.90
C VAL A 66 -24.71 -1.04 -11.49
N GLY A 67 -25.68 -1.93 -11.29
CA GLY A 67 -25.58 -3.33 -11.73
C GLY A 67 -26.65 -4.22 -11.08
N ALA A 68 -26.90 -5.39 -11.67
CA ALA A 68 -27.80 -6.39 -11.11
C ALA A 68 -27.41 -6.74 -9.67
N GLY A 69 -28.38 -6.79 -8.75
CA GLY A 69 -28.13 -7.08 -7.33
C GLY A 69 -27.65 -5.89 -6.48
N MET A 70 -27.51 -4.68 -7.06
CA MET A 70 -27.21 -3.42 -6.35
C MET A 70 -28.10 -2.26 -6.87
N LEU A 71 -27.52 -1.20 -7.44
CA LEU A 71 -28.28 -0.03 -7.90
C LEU A 71 -28.84 -0.25 -9.31
N SER A 72 -30.10 0.12 -9.52
CA SER A 72 -30.73 0.27 -10.83
C SER A 72 -30.24 1.53 -11.55
N ALA A 73 -30.03 2.61 -10.78
CA ALA A 73 -29.50 3.87 -11.29
C ALA A 73 -28.66 4.61 -10.23
N ALA A 74 -27.71 5.41 -10.71
CA ALA A 74 -26.96 6.38 -9.93
C ALA A 74 -27.10 7.77 -10.56
N VAL A 75 -27.56 8.74 -9.77
CA VAL A 75 -27.77 10.14 -10.18
C VAL A 75 -26.58 10.97 -9.70
N CYS A 76 -25.75 11.42 -10.63
CA CYS A 76 -24.48 12.09 -10.34
C CYS A 76 -24.62 13.60 -10.55
N GLY A 77 -24.59 14.37 -9.46
CA GLY A 77 -24.52 15.83 -9.52
C GLY A 77 -23.11 16.31 -9.83
N GLU A 78 -22.93 17.64 -9.86
CA GLU A 78 -21.61 18.25 -9.92
C GLU A 78 -20.74 17.85 -8.72
N VAL A 79 -19.43 18.12 -8.79
CA VAL A 79 -18.48 17.74 -7.73
C VAL A 79 -18.95 18.32 -6.38
N PHE A 80 -19.17 17.44 -5.40
CA PHE A 80 -19.70 17.74 -4.05
C PHE A 80 -21.02 18.52 -4.01
N THR A 81 -21.81 18.48 -5.10
CA THR A 81 -23.09 19.18 -5.21
C THR A 81 -24.20 18.21 -5.58
N SER A 82 -25.29 18.18 -4.81
CA SER A 82 -26.46 17.33 -5.10
C SER A 82 -26.92 17.44 -6.56
N PRO A 83 -27.35 16.34 -7.21
CA PRO A 83 -28.00 16.42 -8.50
C PRO A 83 -29.32 17.19 -8.40
N SER A 84 -29.81 17.65 -9.55
CA SER A 84 -31.11 18.30 -9.66
C SER A 84 -32.25 17.31 -9.39
N THR A 85 -33.39 17.84 -8.94
CA THR A 85 -34.63 17.09 -8.79
C THR A 85 -35.05 16.39 -10.10
N ASP A 86 -34.93 17.08 -11.24
CA ASP A 86 -35.33 16.55 -12.54
C ASP A 86 -34.47 15.35 -12.98
N ALA A 87 -33.16 15.37 -12.70
CA ALA A 87 -32.29 14.24 -12.99
C ALA A 87 -32.67 13.00 -12.16
N VAL A 88 -33.04 13.20 -10.88
CA VAL A 88 -33.54 12.11 -10.02
C VAL A 88 -34.88 11.58 -10.54
N LEU A 89 -35.81 12.46 -10.90
CA LEU A 89 -37.10 12.08 -11.46
C LEU A 89 -36.94 11.32 -12.79
N ALA A 90 -36.01 11.75 -13.64
CA ALA A 90 -35.68 11.04 -14.89
C ALA A 90 -35.17 9.63 -14.62
N ALA A 91 -34.32 9.43 -13.60
CA ALA A 91 -33.86 8.11 -13.19
C ALA A 91 -35.01 7.21 -12.69
N ILE A 92 -35.94 7.77 -11.90
CA ILE A 92 -37.14 7.06 -11.43
C ILE A 92 -37.97 6.61 -12.63
N ARG A 93 -38.33 7.52 -13.54
CA ARG A 93 -39.11 7.21 -14.74
C ARG A 93 -38.43 6.17 -15.64
N ALA A 94 -37.11 6.25 -15.78
CA ALA A 94 -36.36 5.33 -16.63
C ALA A 94 -36.33 3.89 -16.07
N THR A 95 -36.26 3.74 -14.75
CA THR A 95 -35.92 2.46 -14.11
C THR A 95 -37.05 1.80 -13.32
N ALA A 96 -38.03 2.56 -12.84
CA ALA A 96 -39.13 2.02 -12.06
C ALA A 96 -40.20 1.33 -12.94
N GLY A 97 -41.02 0.51 -12.29
CA GLY A 97 -42.25 -0.08 -12.82
C GLY A 97 -43.35 -0.03 -11.75
N PRO A 98 -44.43 -0.84 -11.86
CA PRO A 98 -45.49 -0.87 -10.86
C PRO A 98 -45.05 -1.24 -9.44
N GLN A 99 -43.94 -1.97 -9.30
CA GLN A 99 -43.33 -2.29 -8.00
C GLN A 99 -42.63 -1.09 -7.33
N GLY A 100 -42.50 0.03 -8.05
CA GLY A 100 -41.99 1.29 -7.51
C GLY A 100 -40.46 1.40 -7.45
N ALA A 101 -40.00 2.39 -6.69
CA ALA A 101 -38.58 2.70 -6.50
C ALA A 101 -38.24 3.02 -5.03
N LEU A 102 -37.09 2.55 -4.57
CA LEU A 102 -36.48 2.98 -3.32
C LEU A 102 -35.33 3.95 -3.61
N LEU A 103 -35.41 5.15 -3.04
CA LEU A 103 -34.32 6.13 -3.04
C LEU A 103 -33.47 5.97 -1.78
N ILE A 104 -32.19 5.63 -1.93
CA ILE A 104 -31.22 5.59 -0.84
C ILE A 104 -30.40 6.88 -0.87
N VAL A 105 -30.57 7.72 0.15
CA VAL A 105 -30.08 9.10 0.15
C VAL A 105 -29.11 9.30 1.32
N LYS A 106 -27.89 9.76 1.03
CA LYS A 106 -26.93 10.18 2.08
C LYS A 106 -27.49 11.40 2.79
N ASN A 107 -27.36 11.49 4.12
CA ASN A 107 -27.97 12.57 4.89
C ASN A 107 -27.24 13.92 4.75
N TYR A 108 -27.43 14.55 3.59
CA TYR A 108 -27.01 15.91 3.27
C TYR A 108 -28.22 16.72 2.86
N THR A 109 -28.28 18.00 3.23
CA THR A 109 -29.44 18.86 3.01
C THR A 109 -29.82 18.93 1.53
N GLY A 110 -28.84 19.15 0.64
CA GLY A 110 -29.08 19.21 -0.81
C GLY A 110 -29.66 17.90 -1.35
N ASP A 111 -29.06 16.77 -0.98
CA ASP A 111 -29.51 15.44 -1.42
C ASP A 111 -30.93 15.16 -0.91
N ARG A 112 -31.22 15.43 0.37
CA ARG A 112 -32.56 15.23 0.97
C ARG A 112 -33.65 16.03 0.27
N LEU A 113 -33.38 17.30 -0.03
CA LEU A 113 -34.36 18.16 -0.67
C LEU A 113 -34.63 17.74 -2.12
N ASN A 114 -33.59 17.49 -2.91
CA ASN A 114 -33.75 17.13 -4.32
C ASN A 114 -34.37 15.74 -4.50
N PHE A 115 -33.90 14.73 -3.77
CA PHE A 115 -34.47 13.38 -3.86
C PHE A 115 -35.86 13.32 -3.24
N GLY A 116 -36.11 14.07 -2.16
CA GLY A 116 -37.43 14.17 -1.54
C GLY A 116 -38.47 14.76 -2.49
N LEU A 117 -38.14 15.88 -3.16
CA LEU A 117 -39.03 16.48 -4.14
C LEU A 117 -39.26 15.57 -5.35
N ALA A 118 -38.22 14.88 -5.83
CA ALA A 118 -38.36 13.93 -6.94
C ALA A 118 -39.27 12.75 -6.57
N ALA A 119 -39.21 12.26 -5.33
CA ALA A 119 -40.12 11.24 -4.84
C ALA A 119 -41.58 11.73 -4.80
N GLU A 120 -41.84 12.96 -4.33
CA GLU A 120 -43.18 13.55 -4.34
C GLU A 120 -43.74 13.70 -5.77
N LEU A 121 -42.92 14.17 -6.71
CA LEU A 121 -43.32 14.29 -8.11
C LEU A 121 -43.62 12.92 -8.75
N ALA A 122 -42.77 11.92 -8.52
CA ALA A 122 -42.97 10.56 -9.03
C ALA A 122 -44.24 9.90 -8.45
N ARG A 123 -44.54 10.11 -7.16
CA ARG A 123 -45.80 9.66 -6.54
C ARG A 123 -47.01 10.34 -7.18
N GLY A 124 -46.91 11.63 -7.51
CA GLY A 124 -47.92 12.36 -8.27
C GLY A 124 -48.16 11.79 -9.68
N GLU A 125 -47.16 11.13 -10.26
CA GLU A 125 -47.25 10.41 -11.53
C GLU A 125 -47.73 8.95 -11.38
N GLY A 126 -48.05 8.52 -10.15
CA GLY A 126 -48.52 7.17 -9.86
C GLY A 126 -47.42 6.12 -9.73
N ILE A 127 -46.14 6.52 -9.64
CA ILE A 127 -45.03 5.61 -9.37
C ILE A 127 -44.85 5.51 -7.84
N PRO A 128 -45.00 4.33 -7.21
CA PRO A 128 -44.72 4.18 -5.78
C PRO A 128 -43.25 4.46 -5.50
N VAL A 129 -42.96 5.33 -4.54
CA VAL A 129 -41.58 5.66 -4.16
C VAL A 129 -41.44 5.66 -2.64
N GLU A 130 -40.38 5.03 -2.13
CA GLU A 130 -39.93 5.13 -0.74
C GLU A 130 -38.57 5.84 -0.67
N VAL A 131 -38.30 6.50 0.46
CA VAL A 131 -37.02 7.17 0.70
C VAL A 131 -36.41 6.63 2.00
N VAL A 132 -35.14 6.26 1.93
CA VAL A 132 -34.32 5.85 3.08
C VAL A 132 -33.11 6.75 3.19
N ILE A 133 -33.01 7.43 4.33
CA ILE A 133 -31.89 8.31 4.66
C ILE A 133 -30.83 7.51 5.40
N VAL A 134 -29.58 7.56 4.93
CA VAL A 134 -28.42 6.97 5.61
C VAL A 134 -27.67 8.06 6.37
N ALA A 135 -27.52 7.88 7.68
CA ALA A 135 -26.93 8.84 8.62
C ALA A 135 -25.96 8.12 9.59
N ASP A 136 -24.95 7.46 9.04
CA ASP A 136 -24.07 6.52 9.73
C ASP A 136 -22.86 7.17 10.42
N ASP A 137 -22.57 8.45 10.20
CA ASP A 137 -21.38 9.10 10.76
C ASP A 137 -21.47 9.33 12.29
N VAL A 138 -20.79 8.49 13.07
CA VAL A 138 -20.82 8.52 14.55
C VAL A 138 -19.96 9.64 15.15
N SER A 139 -19.12 10.31 14.34
CA SER A 139 -18.27 11.39 14.86
C SER A 139 -19.09 12.53 15.48
N LEU A 140 -20.30 12.75 14.94
CA LEU A 140 -21.21 13.80 15.39
C LEU A 140 -22.10 13.39 16.57
N ARG A 141 -21.91 12.21 17.18
CA ARG A 141 -22.81 11.71 18.23
C ARG A 141 -22.97 12.59 19.47
N ARG A 142 -21.93 13.38 19.78
CA ARG A 142 -21.95 14.35 20.89
C ARG A 142 -22.48 15.73 20.49
N HIS A 143 -22.66 15.97 19.20
CA HIS A 143 -23.01 17.28 18.64
C HIS A 143 -24.45 17.32 18.13
N THR A 144 -25.01 16.18 17.70
CA THR A 144 -26.34 16.12 17.09
C THR A 144 -26.99 14.74 17.20
N THR A 145 -28.31 14.70 17.00
CA THR A 145 -29.11 13.48 16.96
C THR A 145 -28.82 12.65 15.71
N ARG A 146 -29.06 11.34 15.77
CA ARG A 146 -28.73 10.40 14.67
C ARG A 146 -29.31 10.82 13.31
N ASP A 147 -30.55 11.29 13.28
CA ASP A 147 -31.26 11.76 12.07
C ASP A 147 -30.65 13.01 11.41
N ARG A 148 -29.68 13.66 12.08
CA ARG A 148 -28.95 14.84 11.58
C ARG A 148 -27.48 14.56 11.28
N ARG A 149 -27.00 13.33 11.50
CA ARG A 149 -25.61 12.94 11.22
C ARG A 149 -25.42 12.73 9.72
N ARG A 150 -24.19 12.89 9.22
CA ARG A 150 -23.86 12.71 7.80
C ARG A 150 -24.02 11.25 7.37
N GLY A 151 -24.33 11.04 6.09
CA GLY A 151 -24.29 9.72 5.44
C GLY A 151 -22.99 9.54 4.67
N ILE A 152 -22.17 8.56 5.05
CA ILE A 152 -20.81 8.35 4.51
C ILE A 152 -20.62 6.92 4.03
N ALA A 153 -19.42 6.34 4.19
CA ALA A 153 -18.99 5.10 3.53
C ALA A 153 -19.91 3.89 3.74
N GLY A 154 -20.57 3.80 4.91
CA GLY A 154 -21.47 2.67 5.19
C GLY A 154 -22.72 2.64 4.31
N THR A 155 -23.05 3.74 3.63
CA THR A 155 -24.11 3.80 2.60
C THR A 155 -23.96 2.69 1.56
N VAL A 156 -22.73 2.31 1.19
CA VAL A 156 -22.48 1.26 0.18
C VAL A 156 -23.01 -0.11 0.65
N LEU A 157 -22.97 -0.40 1.95
CA LEU A 157 -23.54 -1.63 2.52
C LEU A 157 -25.08 -1.62 2.43
N VAL A 158 -25.70 -0.46 2.60
CA VAL A 158 -27.15 -0.29 2.45
C VAL A 158 -27.57 -0.52 0.99
N HIS A 159 -26.79 -0.04 0.03
CA HIS A 159 -27.00 -0.32 -1.40
C HIS A 159 -26.99 -1.82 -1.67
N LYS A 160 -26.01 -2.55 -1.11
CA LYS A 160 -25.87 -3.99 -1.32
C LYS A 160 -27.07 -4.77 -0.77
N ILE A 161 -27.53 -4.42 0.43
CA ILE A 161 -28.66 -5.06 1.09
C ILE A 161 -29.96 -4.79 0.34
N ALA A 162 -30.22 -3.53 -0.01
CA ALA A 162 -31.43 -3.14 -0.73
C ALA A 162 -31.48 -3.75 -2.14
N GLY A 163 -30.38 -3.70 -2.87
CA GLY A 163 -30.28 -4.28 -4.22
C GLY A 163 -30.46 -5.79 -4.24
N ALA A 164 -29.89 -6.50 -3.26
CA ALA A 164 -30.10 -7.93 -3.11
C ALA A 164 -31.56 -8.26 -2.77
N ALA A 165 -32.18 -7.52 -1.84
CA ALA A 165 -33.59 -7.72 -1.48
C ALA A 165 -34.52 -7.47 -2.66
N ALA A 166 -34.28 -6.41 -3.44
CA ALA A 166 -35.05 -6.14 -4.66
C ALA A 166 -34.83 -7.22 -5.74
N ALA A 167 -33.60 -7.73 -5.89
CA ALA A 167 -33.30 -8.82 -6.83
C ALA A 167 -33.97 -10.15 -6.43
N GLU A 168 -34.25 -10.37 -5.15
CA GLU A 168 -35.07 -11.49 -4.65
C GLU A 168 -36.58 -11.31 -4.93
N GLY A 169 -36.99 -10.17 -5.50
CA GLY A 169 -38.39 -9.88 -5.83
C GLY A 169 -39.23 -9.43 -4.62
N GLN A 170 -38.60 -8.95 -3.55
CA GLN A 170 -39.30 -8.42 -2.38
C GLN A 170 -40.10 -7.14 -2.73
N SER A 171 -41.17 -6.87 -1.98
CA SER A 171 -41.99 -5.66 -2.17
C SER A 171 -41.25 -4.38 -1.79
N LEU A 172 -41.73 -3.22 -2.26
CA LEU A 172 -41.12 -1.93 -1.94
C LEU A 172 -41.00 -1.71 -0.42
N GLU A 173 -42.02 -2.08 0.34
CA GLU A 173 -42.04 -1.96 1.80
C GLU A 173 -40.97 -2.85 2.46
N GLN A 174 -40.83 -4.09 1.98
CA GLN A 174 -39.84 -5.05 2.50
C GLN A 174 -38.41 -4.60 2.19
N VAL A 175 -38.17 -4.14 0.96
CA VAL A 175 -36.88 -3.59 0.53
C VAL A 175 -36.53 -2.32 1.33
N ALA A 176 -37.49 -1.41 1.52
CA ALA A 176 -37.31 -0.23 2.34
C ALA A 176 -37.05 -0.58 3.82
N ALA A 177 -37.74 -1.58 4.37
CA ALA A 177 -37.52 -2.06 5.73
C ALA A 177 -36.11 -2.66 5.91
N ALA A 178 -35.64 -3.47 4.95
CA ALA A 178 -34.29 -4.02 4.96
C ALA A 178 -33.22 -2.91 4.91
N ALA A 179 -33.41 -1.91 4.06
CA ALA A 179 -32.52 -0.76 3.95
C ALA A 179 -32.51 0.11 5.21
N ARG A 180 -33.69 0.40 5.80
CA ARG A 180 -33.80 1.14 7.07
C ARG A 180 -33.16 0.40 8.23
N GLY A 181 -33.40 -0.91 8.34
CA GLY A 181 -32.78 -1.76 9.35
C GLY A 181 -31.26 -1.75 9.24
N ALA A 182 -30.72 -1.90 8.03
CA ALA A 182 -29.29 -1.78 7.79
C ALA A 182 -28.73 -0.40 8.16
N ALA A 183 -29.40 0.69 7.77
CA ALA A 183 -28.98 2.05 8.10
C ALA A 183 -29.06 2.36 9.60
N ALA A 184 -29.98 1.75 10.35
CA ALA A 184 -30.10 1.88 11.80
C ALA A 184 -29.00 1.12 12.54
N ASP A 185 -28.57 -0.02 12.00
CA ASP A 185 -27.56 -0.93 12.57
C ASP A 185 -26.12 -0.66 12.11
N LEU A 186 -25.88 0.53 11.54
CA LEU A 186 -24.63 0.93 10.91
C LEU A 186 -24.00 2.12 11.61
N GLY A 187 -22.70 2.10 11.84
CA GLY A 187 -21.93 3.23 12.34
C GLY A 187 -20.59 3.35 11.64
N THR A 188 -20.20 4.57 11.29
CA THR A 188 -18.97 4.87 10.56
C THR A 188 -18.24 6.04 11.21
N MET A 189 -16.92 5.95 11.32
CA MET A 189 -16.07 7.08 11.71
C MET A 189 -14.84 7.18 10.80
N GLY A 190 -14.52 8.40 10.36
CA GLY A 190 -13.39 8.70 9.49
C GLY A 190 -12.25 9.46 10.17
N VAL A 191 -11.11 9.49 9.49
CA VAL A 191 -9.95 10.32 9.78
C VAL A 191 -9.36 10.81 8.46
N ALA A 192 -9.02 12.10 8.42
CA ALA A 192 -8.27 12.71 7.33
C ALA A 192 -6.86 13.08 7.79
N LEU A 193 -5.89 12.83 6.93
CA LEU A 193 -4.49 13.22 7.11
C LEU A 193 -4.19 14.59 6.48
N ASP A 194 -5.04 15.04 5.55
CA ASP A 194 -5.05 16.37 4.95
C ASP A 194 -6.35 16.54 4.13
N GLY A 195 -6.56 17.70 3.51
CA GLY A 195 -7.72 17.98 2.67
C GLY A 195 -7.61 17.52 1.22
N CYS A 196 -8.77 17.45 0.56
CA CYS A 196 -8.86 17.19 -0.88
C CYS A 196 -8.82 18.49 -1.70
N THR A 197 -8.42 18.35 -2.96
CA THR A 197 -8.38 19.45 -3.93
C THR A 197 -9.52 19.29 -4.93
N LEU A 198 -10.37 20.30 -5.10
CA LEU A 198 -11.43 20.28 -6.11
C LEU A 198 -10.87 20.41 -7.54
N PRO A 199 -11.50 19.81 -8.56
CA PRO A 199 -11.22 20.12 -9.96
C PRO A 199 -11.32 21.63 -10.23
N GLY A 200 -10.36 22.20 -10.96
CA GLY A 200 -10.31 23.64 -11.18
C GLY A 200 -9.59 24.44 -10.08
N SER A 201 -9.45 23.90 -8.88
CA SER A 201 -8.74 24.58 -7.77
C SER A 201 -7.22 24.36 -7.83
N GLN A 202 -6.47 25.36 -7.37
CA GLN A 202 -5.02 25.25 -7.16
C GLN A 202 -4.64 24.74 -5.76
N THR A 203 -5.52 24.93 -4.78
CA THR A 203 -5.30 24.58 -3.37
C THR A 203 -6.44 23.72 -2.82
N SER A 204 -6.16 22.96 -1.75
CA SER A 204 -7.17 22.19 -1.04
C SER A 204 -8.17 23.12 -0.32
N GLY A 205 -9.41 22.64 -0.16
CA GLY A 205 -10.48 23.40 0.52
C GLY A 205 -10.24 23.57 2.02
N PHE A 206 -9.46 22.68 2.61
CA PHE A 206 -8.84 22.84 3.91
C PHE A 206 -7.43 22.23 3.89
N THR A 207 -6.59 22.64 4.82
CA THR A 207 -5.24 22.08 5.02
C THR A 207 -5.01 21.82 6.50
N LEU A 208 -4.21 20.80 6.79
CA LEU A 208 -3.68 20.52 8.12
C LEU A 208 -2.21 20.92 8.20
N ALA A 209 -1.71 21.17 9.41
CA ALA A 209 -0.27 21.25 9.62
C ALA A 209 0.39 19.87 9.42
N ASP A 210 1.68 19.83 9.10
CA ASP A 210 2.43 18.57 8.86
C ASP A 210 2.33 17.56 10.03
N ASN A 211 2.06 18.05 11.25
CA ASN A 211 1.91 17.26 12.46
C ASN A 211 0.47 17.19 12.96
N GLU A 212 -0.53 17.33 12.08
CA GLU A 212 -1.94 17.37 12.43
C GLU A 212 -2.77 16.41 11.57
N ILE A 213 -3.70 15.70 12.21
CA ILE A 213 -4.74 14.87 11.58
C ILE A 213 -6.10 15.32 12.09
N GLU A 214 -7.17 15.07 11.33
CA GLU A 214 -8.53 15.51 11.69
C GLU A 214 -9.49 14.31 11.77
N LEU A 215 -10.05 14.09 12.97
CA LEU A 215 -11.00 13.03 13.26
C LEU A 215 -12.42 13.45 12.91
N GLY A 216 -13.16 12.53 12.30
CA GLY A 216 -14.56 12.75 11.95
C GLY A 216 -14.76 13.76 10.81
N LEU A 217 -13.78 13.92 9.93
CA LEU A 217 -13.92 14.79 8.76
C LEU A 217 -15.01 14.24 7.81
N GLY A 218 -15.79 15.14 7.20
CA GLY A 218 -16.82 14.78 6.23
C GLY A 218 -16.26 14.49 4.83
N ILE A 219 -17.06 13.83 4.00
CA ILE A 219 -16.63 13.40 2.65
C ILE A 219 -16.53 14.55 1.64
N HIS A 220 -17.09 15.73 1.93
CA HIS A 220 -16.96 16.93 1.08
C HIS A 220 -15.91 17.92 1.62
N GLY A 221 -15.05 17.49 2.54
CA GLY A 221 -14.08 18.37 3.20
C GLY A 221 -14.65 19.18 4.36
N GLU A 222 -15.84 18.84 4.87
CA GLU A 222 -16.41 19.50 6.04
C GLU A 222 -15.58 19.20 7.28
N LYS A 223 -15.31 20.23 8.09
CA LYS A 223 -14.53 20.11 9.32
C LYS A 223 -14.99 18.92 10.17
N GLY A 224 -14.00 18.23 10.72
CA GLY A 224 -14.19 17.17 11.68
C GLY A 224 -14.57 17.70 13.06
N VAL A 225 -14.53 16.80 14.03
CA VAL A 225 -14.89 17.10 15.42
C VAL A 225 -13.68 17.39 16.29
N GLU A 226 -12.49 16.93 15.87
CA GLU A 226 -11.27 17.05 16.65
C GLU A 226 -10.04 17.02 15.75
N ARG A 227 -9.09 17.91 16.01
CA ARG A 227 -7.75 17.87 15.43
C ARG A 227 -6.74 17.41 16.48
N THR A 228 -5.85 16.52 16.08
CA THR A 228 -4.84 15.94 16.97
C THR A 228 -3.55 15.66 16.22
N VAL A 229 -2.48 15.35 16.94
CA VAL A 229 -1.25 14.85 16.34
C VAL A 229 -1.43 13.44 15.73
N PRO A 230 -0.68 13.07 14.67
CA PRO A 230 -0.68 11.73 14.13
C PRO A 230 -0.47 10.65 15.20
N LEU A 231 -1.26 9.59 15.14
CA LEU A 231 -1.19 8.44 16.04
C LEU A 231 -0.67 7.21 15.29
N PRO A 232 0.02 6.27 15.98
CA PRO A 232 0.25 4.95 15.42
C PRO A 232 -1.07 4.29 15.01
N ALA A 233 -1.08 3.53 13.90
CA ALA A 233 -2.30 2.98 13.32
C ALA A 233 -3.18 2.21 14.33
N ASP A 234 -2.59 1.36 15.17
CA ASP A 234 -3.32 0.60 16.20
C ASP A 234 -4.07 1.51 17.18
N LYS A 235 -3.48 2.66 17.55
CA LYS A 235 -4.10 3.65 18.45
C LYS A 235 -5.18 4.44 17.76
N LEU A 236 -4.95 4.83 16.50
CA LEU A 236 -5.95 5.51 15.70
C LEU A 236 -7.20 4.64 15.51
N VAL A 237 -7.01 3.37 15.18
CA VAL A 237 -8.10 2.39 15.04
C VAL A 237 -8.84 2.19 16.35
N ASP A 238 -8.14 2.13 17.49
CA ASP A 238 -8.79 2.03 18.80
C ASP A 238 -9.70 3.23 19.09
N VAL A 239 -9.27 4.45 18.76
CA VAL A 239 -10.12 5.64 18.86
C VAL A 239 -11.36 5.48 17.97
N LEU A 240 -11.19 5.23 16.67
CA LEU A 240 -12.33 5.16 15.73
C LEU A 240 -13.32 4.05 16.11
N ILE A 241 -12.85 2.84 16.37
CA ILE A 241 -13.71 1.70 16.71
C ILE A 241 -14.38 1.87 18.06
N SER A 242 -13.70 2.41 19.08
CA SER A 242 -14.35 2.69 20.37
C SER A 242 -15.54 3.62 20.18
N ASN A 243 -15.36 4.71 19.42
CA ASN A 243 -16.43 5.67 19.15
C ASN A 243 -17.63 5.02 18.44
N ILE A 244 -17.40 4.08 17.52
CA ILE A 244 -18.46 3.34 16.83
C ILE A 244 -19.16 2.34 17.75
N VAL A 245 -18.38 1.49 18.45
CA VAL A 245 -18.90 0.47 19.36
C VAL A 245 -19.71 1.08 20.51
N ASP A 246 -19.24 2.20 21.07
CA ASP A 246 -19.92 2.91 22.16
C ASP A 246 -21.23 3.56 21.68
N ASP A 247 -21.25 4.18 20.50
CA ASP A 247 -22.49 4.78 19.93
C ASP A 247 -23.54 3.73 19.59
N MET A 248 -23.09 2.59 19.10
CA MET A 248 -23.96 1.51 18.69
C MET A 248 -24.34 0.59 19.85
N GLU A 249 -23.63 0.66 20.98
CA GLU A 249 -23.77 -0.25 22.13
C GLU A 249 -23.51 -1.72 21.76
N ILE A 250 -22.46 -2.00 20.97
CA ILE A 250 -22.17 -3.37 20.51
C ILE A 250 -21.61 -4.21 21.65
N SER A 251 -22.30 -5.31 21.95
CA SER A 251 -21.97 -6.24 23.02
C SER A 251 -21.07 -7.40 22.56
N GLN A 252 -20.50 -8.13 23.52
CA GLN A 252 -19.75 -9.35 23.23
C GLN A 252 -20.62 -10.38 22.50
N ARG A 253 -19.99 -11.18 21.63
CA ARG A 253 -20.58 -12.24 20.80
C ARG A 253 -21.53 -11.75 19.69
N GLU A 254 -21.78 -10.45 19.59
CA GLU A 254 -22.47 -9.90 18.42
C GLU A 254 -21.64 -10.09 17.16
N GLN A 255 -22.33 -10.31 16.04
CA GLN A 255 -21.74 -10.51 14.73
C GLN A 255 -21.79 -9.21 13.94
N VAL A 256 -20.68 -8.86 13.29
CA VAL A 256 -20.57 -7.64 12.50
C VAL A 256 -19.94 -7.88 11.14
N ALA A 257 -20.29 -7.02 10.20
CA ALA A 257 -19.54 -6.79 8.98
C ALA A 257 -18.70 -5.51 9.13
N LEU A 258 -17.44 -5.59 8.68
CA LEU A 258 -16.45 -4.53 8.76
C LEU A 258 -16.13 -3.99 7.37
N LEU A 259 -16.08 -2.67 7.23
CA LEU A 259 -15.65 -2.03 5.99
C LEU A 259 -14.58 -0.97 6.31
N ILE A 260 -13.38 -1.18 5.76
CA ILE A 260 -12.29 -0.20 5.77
C ILE A 260 -12.29 0.53 4.43
N ASN A 261 -12.67 1.80 4.46
CA ASN A 261 -12.83 2.63 3.27
C ASN A 261 -11.72 3.69 3.17
N GLY A 262 -10.96 3.68 2.08
CA GLY A 262 -10.03 4.75 1.74
C GLY A 262 -10.74 5.99 1.21
N LEU A 263 -10.22 7.19 1.53
CA LEU A 263 -10.80 8.46 1.10
C LEU A 263 -10.21 9.01 -0.21
N GLY A 264 -9.31 8.26 -0.85
CA GLY A 264 -8.77 8.57 -2.17
C GLY A 264 -7.27 8.33 -2.28
N ALA A 265 -6.46 9.05 -1.47
CA ALA A 265 -5.00 9.05 -1.60
C ALA A 265 -4.26 8.08 -0.65
N THR A 266 -4.97 7.41 0.25
CA THR A 266 -4.38 6.38 1.13
C THR A 266 -4.15 5.09 0.37
N THR A 267 -2.94 4.53 0.50
CA THR A 267 -2.54 3.33 -0.23
C THR A 267 -3.24 2.09 0.29
N GLN A 268 -3.39 1.05 -0.56
CA GLN A 268 -3.94 -0.24 -0.12
C GLN A 268 -3.12 -0.85 1.03
N MET A 269 -1.80 -0.66 1.04
CA MET A 269 -0.92 -1.10 2.12
C MET A 269 -1.35 -0.54 3.47
N GLU A 270 -1.62 0.76 3.54
CA GLU A 270 -2.08 1.42 4.77
C GLU A 270 -3.49 0.94 5.18
N LEU A 271 -4.40 0.76 4.21
CA LEU A 271 -5.74 0.23 4.49
C LEU A 271 -5.69 -1.21 5.03
N ASP A 272 -4.77 -2.05 4.55
CA ASP A 272 -4.58 -3.40 5.07
C ASP A 272 -4.01 -3.41 6.50
N VAL A 273 -3.16 -2.45 6.84
CA VAL A 273 -2.71 -2.23 8.23
C VAL A 273 -3.88 -1.85 9.14
N VAL A 274 -4.75 -0.94 8.68
CA VAL A 274 -5.96 -0.54 9.40
C VAL A 274 -6.93 -1.72 9.56
N LEU A 275 -7.14 -2.53 8.51
CA LEU A 275 -7.97 -3.73 8.57
C LEU A 275 -7.45 -4.74 9.59
N ARG A 276 -6.13 -5.02 9.58
CA ARG A 276 -5.51 -5.91 10.57
C ARG A 276 -5.78 -5.43 12.00
N ALA A 277 -5.50 -4.15 12.28
CA ALA A 277 -5.71 -3.56 13.60
C ALA A 277 -7.19 -3.60 14.02
N ALA A 278 -8.11 -3.32 13.09
CA ALA A 278 -9.55 -3.32 13.34
C ALA A 278 -10.07 -4.73 13.67
N TYR A 279 -9.67 -5.72 12.87
CA TYR A 279 -10.03 -7.12 13.07
C TYR A 279 -9.52 -7.66 14.40
N GLU A 280 -8.25 -7.41 14.74
CA GLU A 280 -7.65 -7.81 16.02
C GLU A 280 -8.35 -7.15 17.22
N LEU A 281 -8.66 -5.85 17.12
CA LEU A 281 -9.32 -5.10 18.19
C LEU A 281 -10.75 -5.61 18.46
N LEU A 282 -11.55 -5.82 17.41
CA LEU A 282 -12.91 -6.34 17.55
C LEU A 282 -12.91 -7.74 18.18
N ASN A 283 -12.03 -8.63 17.72
CA ASN A 283 -11.86 -9.96 18.31
C ASN A 283 -11.43 -9.90 19.78
N LYS A 284 -10.49 -8.99 20.12
CA LYS A 284 -10.08 -8.77 21.52
C LYS A 284 -11.23 -8.30 22.41
N ARG A 285 -12.18 -7.53 21.85
CA ARG A 285 -13.42 -7.12 22.52
C ARG A 285 -14.50 -8.21 22.53
N GLY A 286 -14.25 -9.37 21.92
CA GLY A 286 -15.21 -10.47 21.83
C GLY A 286 -16.32 -10.26 20.80
N ILE A 287 -16.16 -9.30 19.87
CA ILE A 287 -17.09 -9.05 18.76
C ILE A 287 -16.66 -9.89 17.56
N ILE A 288 -17.60 -10.59 16.94
CA ILE A 288 -17.32 -11.57 15.88
C ILE A 288 -17.40 -10.87 14.52
N VAL A 289 -16.27 -10.73 13.83
CA VAL A 289 -16.25 -10.22 12.46
C VAL A 289 -16.58 -11.36 11.50
N GLU A 290 -17.75 -11.29 10.86
CA GLU A 290 -18.22 -12.28 9.89
C GLU A 290 -17.80 -11.92 8.46
N ARG A 291 -17.84 -10.63 8.12
CA ARG A 291 -17.40 -10.12 6.83
C ARG A 291 -16.45 -8.95 6.97
N ALA A 292 -15.47 -8.83 6.09
CA ALA A 292 -14.58 -7.69 6.03
C ALA A 292 -14.23 -7.30 4.59
N TRP A 293 -14.20 -6.00 4.32
CA TRP A 293 -13.72 -5.41 3.06
C TRP A 293 -12.74 -4.28 3.33
N SER A 294 -11.78 -4.10 2.42
CA SER A 294 -10.78 -3.02 2.47
C SER A 294 -10.54 -2.48 1.06
N GLY A 295 -10.57 -1.14 0.91
CA GLY A 295 -10.29 -0.46 -0.35
C GLY A 295 -10.96 0.91 -0.43
N THR A 296 -10.88 1.56 -1.58
CA THR A 296 -11.60 2.83 -1.83
C THR A 296 -12.99 2.52 -2.40
N LEU A 297 -14.02 2.66 -1.56
CA LEU A 297 -15.42 2.37 -1.91
C LEU A 297 -16.29 3.64 -1.96
N LEU A 298 -16.01 4.61 -1.11
CA LEU A 298 -16.63 5.93 -1.14
C LEU A 298 -15.54 6.95 -0.81
N SER A 299 -14.95 7.51 -1.86
CA SER A 299 -13.82 8.43 -1.73
C SER A 299 -14.25 9.86 -1.37
N ALA A 300 -13.27 10.73 -1.24
CA ALA A 300 -13.41 12.18 -1.22
C ALA A 300 -12.29 12.76 -2.10
N LEU A 301 -12.41 12.54 -3.41
CA LEU A 301 -11.40 12.88 -4.41
C LEU A 301 -10.01 12.29 -4.05
N ASN A 302 -9.05 13.16 -3.76
CA ASN A 302 -7.67 12.81 -3.41
C ASN A 302 -7.37 12.98 -1.91
N MET A 303 -8.38 12.92 -1.05
CA MET A 303 -8.20 13.06 0.39
C MET A 303 -7.33 11.91 0.93
N PRO A 304 -6.18 12.19 1.57
CA PRO A 304 -5.47 11.18 2.32
C PRO A 304 -6.21 10.93 3.63
N GLY A 305 -6.57 9.68 3.89
CA GLY A 305 -7.37 9.28 5.05
C GLY A 305 -8.18 8.02 4.80
N CYS A 306 -8.84 7.55 5.85
CA CYS A 306 -9.70 6.38 5.78
C CYS A 306 -10.92 6.53 6.71
N SER A 307 -11.87 5.60 6.58
CA SER A 307 -13.01 5.46 7.46
C SER A 307 -13.28 3.99 7.75
N ILE A 308 -13.83 3.73 8.93
CA ILE A 308 -14.21 2.40 9.40
C ILE A 308 -15.71 2.40 9.57
N SER A 309 -16.40 1.48 8.88
CA SER A 309 -17.82 1.20 9.09
C SER A 309 -18.01 -0.16 9.75
N ILE A 310 -18.90 -0.23 10.73
CA ILE A 310 -19.36 -1.46 11.38
C ILE A 310 -20.86 -1.56 11.18
N LEU A 311 -21.30 -2.70 10.65
CA LEU A 311 -22.71 -3.05 10.46
C LEU A 311 -23.00 -4.30 11.29
N ARG A 312 -24.01 -4.27 12.19
CA ARG A 312 -24.48 -5.51 12.83
C ARG A 312 -25.03 -6.45 11.77
N VAL A 313 -24.80 -7.74 11.90
CA VAL A 313 -25.31 -8.73 10.95
C VAL A 313 -25.94 -9.93 11.65
N ASP A 314 -26.90 -10.51 10.95
CA ASP A 314 -27.51 -11.80 11.24
C ASP A 314 -27.46 -12.67 9.98
N GLY A 315 -28.01 -13.90 10.05
CA GLY A 315 -28.02 -14.81 8.91
C GLY A 315 -28.74 -14.25 7.67
N ALA A 316 -29.82 -13.48 7.85
CA ALA A 316 -30.57 -12.90 6.76
C ALA A 316 -29.77 -11.78 6.06
N ARG A 317 -29.17 -10.89 6.85
CA ARG A 317 -28.34 -9.78 6.34
C ARG A 317 -27.06 -10.29 5.69
N LEU A 318 -26.43 -11.35 6.24
CA LEU A 318 -25.28 -12.00 5.62
C LEU A 318 -25.63 -12.57 4.24
N LYS A 319 -26.80 -13.23 4.10
CA LYS A 319 -27.26 -13.73 2.79
C LYS A 319 -27.39 -12.59 1.77
N LEU A 320 -27.95 -11.45 2.16
CA LEU A 320 -28.08 -10.29 1.27
C LEU A 320 -26.72 -9.66 0.91
N LEU A 321 -25.79 -9.59 1.86
CA LEU A 321 -24.41 -9.12 1.60
C LEU A 321 -23.66 -10.06 0.65
N ASP A 322 -23.84 -11.37 0.80
CA ASP A 322 -23.18 -12.40 -0.01
C ASP A 322 -23.83 -12.63 -1.38
N ALA A 323 -25.07 -12.15 -1.59
CA ALA A 323 -25.79 -12.30 -2.85
C ALA A 323 -24.98 -11.72 -4.03
N ALA A 324 -25.03 -12.39 -5.18
CA ALA A 324 -24.28 -11.98 -6.37
C ALA A 324 -24.68 -10.57 -6.85
N THR A 325 -23.71 -9.87 -7.46
CA THR A 325 -23.94 -8.59 -8.12
C THR A 325 -22.98 -8.41 -9.29
N ASP A 326 -23.46 -7.71 -10.32
CA ASP A 326 -22.67 -7.31 -11.49
C ASP A 326 -22.18 -5.86 -11.39
N ALA A 327 -22.41 -5.19 -10.26
CA ALA A 327 -21.80 -3.91 -9.96
C ALA A 327 -20.27 -4.05 -9.91
N HIS A 328 -19.58 -3.50 -10.90
CA HIS A 328 -18.14 -3.72 -11.11
C HIS A 328 -17.25 -3.20 -9.96
N ALA A 329 -17.72 -2.21 -9.19
CA ALA A 329 -16.96 -1.66 -8.08
C ALA A 329 -17.27 -2.30 -6.71
N TRP A 330 -18.19 -3.26 -6.64
CA TRP A 330 -18.43 -3.99 -5.40
C TRP A 330 -17.34 -5.05 -5.21
N PRO A 331 -16.56 -4.99 -4.11
CA PRO A 331 -15.55 -6.00 -3.83
C PRO A 331 -16.24 -7.35 -3.58
N ARG A 332 -16.11 -8.27 -4.54
CA ARG A 332 -16.67 -9.63 -4.44
C ARG A 332 -16.05 -10.38 -3.28
N GLY A 333 -16.88 -11.11 -2.52
CA GLY A 333 -16.45 -11.88 -1.36
C GLY A 333 -16.09 -11.00 -0.17
N GLY A 334 -16.57 -11.36 1.02
CA GLY A 334 -16.23 -10.67 2.26
C GLY A 334 -15.83 -11.63 3.39
N GLN A 335 -15.78 -12.93 3.13
CA GLN A 335 -15.50 -13.92 4.16
C GLN A 335 -14.10 -13.70 4.75
N VAL A 336 -14.02 -13.70 6.08
CA VAL A 336 -12.75 -13.48 6.79
C VAL A 336 -11.95 -14.78 6.91
N ASN A 337 -10.63 -14.70 6.70
CA ASN A 337 -9.73 -15.81 7.00
C ASN A 337 -9.37 -15.80 8.49
N ARG A 338 -9.83 -16.82 9.22
CA ARG A 338 -9.58 -16.98 10.66
C ARG A 338 -8.22 -17.62 10.98
N SER A 339 -7.51 -18.15 9.98
CA SER A 339 -6.20 -18.80 10.12
C SER A 339 -5.20 -18.24 9.11
N ILE A 340 -4.47 -17.20 9.52
CA ILE A 340 -3.57 -16.42 8.64
C ILE A 340 -2.09 -16.85 8.74
N ARG A 341 -1.75 -17.83 9.58
CA ARG A 341 -0.38 -18.32 9.76
C ARG A 341 -0.34 -19.82 9.52
N ILE A 342 0.64 -20.24 8.73
CA ILE A 342 1.00 -21.64 8.52
C ILE A 342 2.46 -21.84 8.96
N GLU A 343 2.79 -23.02 9.48
CA GLU A 343 4.16 -23.34 9.87
C GLU A 343 5.04 -23.52 8.63
N SER A 344 6.28 -23.02 8.69
CA SER A 344 7.25 -23.21 7.61
C SER A 344 7.96 -24.57 7.76
N PRO A 345 8.05 -25.39 6.69
CA PRO A 345 8.78 -26.65 6.73
C PRO A 345 10.29 -26.39 6.81
N ALA A 346 10.82 -26.47 8.03
CA ALA A 346 12.22 -26.56 8.44
C ALA A 346 13.12 -25.29 8.34
N LYS A 347 13.62 -24.87 9.51
CA LYS A 347 14.88 -24.12 9.64
C LYS A 347 16.00 -25.03 9.11
N GLY A 348 16.71 -24.59 8.07
CA GLY A 348 17.91 -25.29 7.60
C GLY A 348 18.90 -25.51 8.73
N ARG A 349 19.52 -26.70 8.75
CA ARG A 349 20.56 -27.18 9.67
C ARG A 349 21.14 -26.07 10.55
N GLU A 350 20.81 -26.07 11.83
CA GLU A 350 21.63 -25.37 12.82
C GLU A 350 23.09 -25.77 12.58
N ALA A 351 23.95 -24.77 12.36
CA ALA A 351 25.36 -25.00 12.20
C ALA A 351 25.81 -25.81 13.41
N ALA A 352 26.28 -27.04 13.16
CA ALA A 352 26.84 -27.87 14.21
C ALA A 352 27.87 -27.01 14.97
N ASN A 353 27.85 -27.08 16.31
CA ASN A 353 28.89 -26.48 17.12
C ASN A 353 30.23 -27.11 16.74
N VAL A 354 30.90 -26.53 15.74
CA VAL A 354 32.27 -26.88 15.38
C VAL A 354 33.13 -26.32 16.50
N ASN A 355 33.72 -27.21 17.29
CA ASN A 355 34.70 -26.81 18.30
C ASN A 355 35.88 -26.20 17.55
N CYS A 356 36.05 -24.88 17.68
CA CYS A 356 37.06 -24.11 16.97
C CYS A 356 38.44 -24.45 17.58
N GLY A 357 39.23 -25.29 16.89
CA GLY A 357 40.62 -25.56 17.28
C GLY A 357 41.50 -24.31 17.21
N GLU A 358 42.77 -24.39 17.61
CA GLU A 358 43.71 -23.24 17.67
C GLU A 358 43.79 -22.44 16.35
N SER A 359 43.79 -23.14 15.20
CA SER A 359 43.78 -22.51 13.88
C SER A 359 42.50 -21.71 13.60
N GLY A 360 41.35 -22.16 14.14
CA GLY A 360 40.09 -21.45 13.96
C GLY A 360 39.95 -20.24 14.87
N GLN A 361 40.51 -20.29 16.07
CA GLN A 361 40.64 -19.12 16.94
C GLN A 361 41.52 -18.04 16.29
N ARG A 362 42.60 -18.44 15.61
CA ARG A 362 43.47 -17.52 14.85
C ARG A 362 42.69 -16.80 13.74
N TRP A 363 41.88 -17.51 12.96
CA TRP A 363 41.09 -16.88 11.89
C TRP A 363 39.96 -16.02 12.43
N ALA A 364 39.30 -16.42 13.51
CA ALA A 364 38.31 -15.58 14.17
C ALA A 364 38.91 -14.23 14.63
N ALA A 365 40.12 -14.25 15.19
CA ALA A 365 40.84 -13.04 15.59
C ALA A 365 41.22 -12.11 14.43
N VAL A 366 41.35 -12.66 13.20
CA VAL A 366 41.64 -11.89 11.98
C VAL A 366 40.36 -11.37 11.31
N LEU A 367 39.35 -12.24 11.17
CA LEU A 367 38.12 -11.94 10.44
C LEU A 367 37.18 -11.04 11.24
N ARG A 368 37.10 -11.21 12.56
CA ARG A 368 36.17 -10.43 13.40
C ARG A 368 36.43 -8.93 13.32
N PRO A 369 37.66 -8.41 13.52
CA PRO A 369 37.91 -6.97 13.42
C PRO A 369 37.64 -6.43 12.02
N ALA A 370 37.94 -7.20 10.97
CA ALA A 370 37.66 -6.83 9.59
C ALA A 370 36.15 -6.66 9.33
N LEU A 371 35.34 -7.63 9.78
CA LEU A 371 33.88 -7.58 9.65
C LEU A 371 33.27 -6.43 10.45
N VAL A 372 33.77 -6.17 11.66
CA VAL A 372 33.31 -5.04 12.49
C VAL A 372 33.61 -3.72 11.79
N ALA A 373 34.83 -3.53 11.27
CA ALA A 373 35.20 -2.31 10.55
C ALA A 373 34.31 -2.08 9.32
N VAL A 374 34.00 -3.15 8.56
CA VAL A 374 33.08 -3.07 7.42
C VAL A 374 31.66 -2.70 7.86
N ALA A 375 31.13 -3.33 8.91
CA ALA A 375 29.78 -3.04 9.41
C ALA A 375 29.65 -1.58 9.90
N GLU A 376 30.64 -1.08 10.63
CA GLU A 376 30.68 0.30 11.09
C GLU A 376 30.73 1.28 9.91
N ALA A 377 31.60 1.04 8.93
CA ALA A 377 31.71 1.90 7.75
C ALA A 377 30.41 1.94 6.93
N LEU A 378 29.72 0.81 6.76
CA LEU A 378 28.42 0.75 6.09
C LEU A 378 27.33 1.50 6.86
N ARG A 379 27.31 1.36 8.19
CA ARG A 379 26.35 2.06 9.06
C ARG A 379 26.57 3.57 9.05
N GLU A 380 27.82 4.02 9.09
CA GLU A 380 28.17 5.45 9.07
C GLU A 380 27.86 6.12 7.73
N ASN A 381 27.96 5.37 6.63
CA ASN A 381 27.67 5.89 5.29
C ASN A 381 26.19 5.74 4.88
N GLU A 382 25.31 5.23 5.75
CA GLU A 382 23.88 5.03 5.44
C GLU A 382 23.21 6.28 4.85
N PRO A 383 23.28 7.48 5.48
CA PRO A 383 22.58 8.65 4.96
C PRO A 383 23.06 9.06 3.56
N ARG A 384 24.37 8.97 3.33
CA ARG A 384 25.00 9.30 2.05
C ARG A 384 24.58 8.31 0.96
N LEU A 385 24.51 7.03 1.28
CA LEU A 385 24.10 6.00 0.33
C LEU A 385 22.61 6.13 -0.03
N THR A 386 21.76 6.47 0.94
CA THR A 386 20.35 6.80 0.72
C THR A 386 20.20 8.04 -0.19
N GLU A 387 21.00 9.08 0.03
CA GLU A 387 20.99 10.29 -0.81
C GLU A 387 21.39 9.98 -2.25
N LEU A 388 22.52 9.29 -2.46
CA LEU A 388 23.00 8.94 -3.81
C LEU A 388 21.99 8.07 -4.56
N ASP A 389 21.39 7.09 -3.88
CA ASP A 389 20.41 6.20 -4.48
C ASP A 389 19.06 6.89 -4.72
N SER A 390 18.70 7.93 -3.95
CA SER A 390 17.51 8.75 -4.22
C SER A 390 17.64 9.57 -5.51
N ILE A 391 18.88 9.88 -5.94
CA ILE A 391 19.14 10.62 -7.19
C ILE A 391 19.00 9.69 -8.41
N ALA A 392 19.49 8.45 -8.32
CA ALA A 392 19.66 7.55 -9.46
C ALA A 392 18.83 6.25 -9.40
N GLY A 393 18.10 6.03 -8.31
CA GLY A 393 17.38 4.79 -7.97
C GLY A 393 16.11 5.07 -7.16
N ASP A 394 15.82 4.22 -6.19
CA ASP A 394 14.62 4.28 -5.32
C ASP A 394 14.92 4.73 -3.88
N GLY A 395 16.18 5.04 -3.57
CA GLY A 395 16.58 5.64 -2.29
C GLY A 395 16.63 4.64 -1.14
N ASP A 396 16.76 3.34 -1.41
CA ASP A 396 16.74 2.28 -0.39
C ASP A 396 18.13 1.71 -0.05
N LEU A 397 19.16 2.06 -0.83
CA LEU A 397 20.49 1.47 -0.70
C LEU A 397 21.10 1.64 0.68
N GLY A 398 21.00 2.83 1.28
CA GLY A 398 21.54 3.08 2.62
C GLY A 398 20.90 2.17 3.66
N MET A 399 19.57 2.10 3.68
CA MET A 399 18.83 1.20 4.57
C MET A 399 19.18 -0.27 4.33
N SER A 400 19.41 -0.66 3.09
CA SER A 400 19.91 -1.99 2.72
C SER A 400 21.31 -2.27 3.29
N MET A 401 22.24 -1.32 3.23
CA MET A 401 23.58 -1.46 3.81
C MET A 401 23.59 -1.40 5.34
N LYS A 402 22.65 -0.68 5.97
CA LYS A 402 22.45 -0.72 7.42
C LYS A 402 22.01 -2.11 7.89
N ARG A 403 21.04 -2.73 7.19
CA ARG A 403 20.66 -4.13 7.46
C ARG A 403 21.81 -5.10 7.25
N ALA A 404 22.66 -4.84 6.24
CA ALA A 404 23.88 -5.61 6.03
C ALA A 404 24.83 -5.51 7.23
N ALA A 405 25.08 -4.31 7.74
CA ALA A 405 25.92 -4.06 8.90
C ALA A 405 25.41 -4.79 10.15
N GLU A 406 24.10 -4.71 10.43
CA GLU A 406 23.48 -5.42 11.56
C GLU A 406 23.63 -6.95 11.42
N ALA A 407 23.46 -7.47 10.20
CA ALA A 407 23.62 -8.90 9.92
C ALA A 407 25.08 -9.37 10.03
N ILE A 408 26.05 -8.55 9.62
CA ILE A 408 27.48 -8.82 9.78
C ILE A 408 27.84 -8.90 11.27
N MET A 409 27.37 -7.94 12.07
CA MET A 409 27.62 -7.91 13.51
C MET A 409 27.02 -9.12 14.24
N ALA A 410 25.93 -9.68 13.72
CA ALA A 410 25.27 -10.84 14.29
C ALA A 410 25.93 -12.20 13.96
N ILE A 411 26.98 -12.24 13.12
CA ILE A 411 27.66 -13.50 12.78
C ILE A 411 28.39 -14.04 14.02
N PRO A 412 28.13 -15.28 14.47
CA PRO A 412 28.78 -15.85 15.64
C PRO A 412 30.26 -16.14 15.39
N GLU A 413 31.09 -16.07 16.44
CA GLU A 413 32.55 -16.25 16.31
C GLU A 413 32.93 -17.68 15.90
N SER A 414 32.13 -18.67 16.30
CA SER A 414 32.26 -20.05 15.85
C SER A 414 32.13 -20.22 14.33
N ALA A 415 31.46 -19.29 13.63
CA ALA A 415 31.34 -19.33 12.17
C ALA A 415 32.55 -18.72 11.44
N LEU A 416 33.52 -18.17 12.19
CA LEU A 416 34.75 -17.57 11.65
C LEU A 416 35.97 -18.50 11.81
N SER A 417 35.73 -19.80 11.91
CA SER A 417 36.74 -20.85 12.09
C SER A 417 37.72 -21.01 10.93
N SER A 418 37.34 -20.55 9.74
CA SER A 418 38.20 -20.51 8.57
C SER A 418 37.77 -19.37 7.64
N PRO A 419 38.62 -18.94 6.69
CA PRO A 419 38.21 -18.00 5.65
C PRO A 419 37.00 -18.48 4.85
N SER A 420 36.95 -19.77 4.51
CA SER A 420 35.84 -20.36 3.76
C SER A 420 34.53 -20.31 4.55
N ASP A 421 34.55 -20.73 5.82
CA ASP A 421 33.37 -20.73 6.70
C ASP A 421 32.89 -19.31 6.97
N GLY A 422 33.82 -18.38 7.23
CA GLY A 422 33.49 -16.98 7.50
C GLY A 422 32.80 -16.31 6.31
N LEU A 423 33.30 -16.53 5.09
CA LEU A 423 32.67 -16.01 3.87
C LEU A 423 31.34 -16.70 3.57
N ALA A 424 31.19 -18.00 3.86
CA ALA A 424 29.92 -18.72 3.71
C ALA A 424 28.85 -18.19 4.70
N ALA A 425 29.24 -17.97 5.96
CA ALA A 425 28.38 -17.39 6.98
C ALA A 425 27.96 -15.97 6.62
N LEU A 426 28.90 -15.16 6.12
CA LEU A 426 28.62 -13.81 5.62
C LEU A 426 27.68 -13.83 4.42
N SER A 427 27.91 -14.71 3.44
CA SER A 427 27.01 -14.92 2.29
C SER A 427 25.58 -15.22 2.76
N ALA A 428 25.43 -16.14 3.71
CA ALA A 428 24.12 -16.52 4.25
C ALA A 428 23.46 -15.38 5.05
N ALA A 429 24.24 -14.62 5.82
CA ALA A 429 23.74 -13.47 6.58
C ALA A 429 23.24 -12.36 5.65
N LEU A 430 24.06 -11.95 4.67
CA LEU A 430 23.70 -10.89 3.73
C LEU A 430 22.54 -11.29 2.82
N ARG A 431 22.48 -12.54 2.36
CA ARG A 431 21.35 -13.05 1.56
C ARG A 431 20.01 -12.93 2.28
N ARG A 432 19.99 -13.10 3.62
CA ARG A 432 18.77 -13.01 4.42
C ARG A 432 18.41 -11.57 4.80
N ALA A 433 19.42 -10.73 5.03
CA ALA A 433 19.23 -9.38 5.55
C ALA A 433 19.01 -8.32 4.47
N ILE A 434 19.61 -8.51 3.30
CA ILE A 434 19.55 -7.55 2.18
C ILE A 434 18.57 -8.09 1.14
N ALA A 435 17.46 -7.37 0.94
CA ALA A 435 16.53 -7.60 -0.16
C ALA A 435 16.98 -6.88 -1.45
N GLY A 436 16.24 -7.04 -2.55
CA GLY A 436 16.61 -6.39 -3.82
C GLY A 436 17.82 -7.06 -4.51
N SER A 437 18.48 -6.34 -5.41
CA SER A 437 19.58 -6.88 -6.24
C SER A 437 20.90 -7.04 -5.48
N SER A 438 21.17 -6.17 -4.50
CA SER A 438 22.43 -6.22 -3.72
C SER A 438 22.60 -7.51 -2.91
N GLY A 439 21.51 -8.05 -2.35
CA GLY A 439 21.55 -9.30 -1.57
C GLY A 439 22.10 -10.49 -2.37
N PRO A 440 21.49 -10.85 -3.51
CA PRO A 440 21.99 -11.88 -4.42
C PRO A 440 23.43 -11.63 -4.91
N PHE A 441 23.81 -10.39 -5.22
CA PHE A 441 25.17 -10.07 -5.67
C PHE A 441 26.21 -10.35 -4.59
N TYR A 442 26.06 -9.79 -3.39
CA TYR A 442 26.98 -10.05 -2.29
C TYR A 442 26.96 -11.53 -1.87
N ALA A 443 25.79 -12.16 -1.81
CA ALA A 443 25.68 -13.57 -1.44
C ALA A 443 26.43 -14.49 -2.42
N THR A 444 26.26 -14.27 -3.74
CA THR A 444 26.90 -15.09 -4.77
C THR A 444 28.41 -14.85 -4.82
N ALA A 445 28.83 -13.59 -4.70
CA ALA A 445 30.23 -13.19 -4.64
C ALA A 445 30.97 -13.91 -3.50
N LEU A 446 30.43 -13.78 -2.28
CA LEU A 446 31.00 -14.37 -1.08
C LEU A 446 30.93 -15.91 -1.09
N ALA A 447 29.86 -16.49 -1.64
CA ALA A 447 29.77 -17.95 -1.77
C ALA A 447 30.81 -18.51 -2.75
N ARG A 448 31.14 -17.78 -3.83
CA ARG A 448 32.17 -18.22 -4.78
C ARG A 448 33.57 -18.06 -4.19
N ALA A 449 33.85 -16.92 -3.55
CA ALA A 449 35.11 -16.71 -2.81
C ALA A 449 35.30 -17.74 -1.68
N SER A 450 34.23 -18.08 -0.95
CA SER A 450 34.24 -19.12 0.09
C SER A 450 34.68 -20.47 -0.47
N ARG A 451 34.13 -20.90 -1.63
CA ARG A 451 34.55 -22.14 -2.29
C ARG A 451 36.02 -22.11 -2.69
N ARG A 452 36.49 -21.00 -3.27
CA ARG A 452 37.90 -20.83 -3.67
C ARG A 452 38.86 -20.99 -2.49
N LEU A 453 38.57 -20.34 -1.37
CA LEU A 453 39.40 -20.44 -0.17
C LEU A 453 39.25 -21.78 0.56
N GLY A 454 38.17 -22.51 0.34
CA GLY A 454 37.99 -23.86 0.88
C GLY A 454 38.92 -24.91 0.26
N GLU A 455 39.59 -24.56 -0.85
CA GLU A 455 40.59 -25.41 -1.51
C GLU A 455 41.98 -25.30 -0.84
N VAL A 456 42.18 -24.35 0.08
CA VAL A 456 43.49 -23.99 0.67
C VAL A 456 43.39 -23.82 2.19
N ASP A 457 44.17 -24.61 2.94
CA ASP A 457 44.14 -24.59 4.43
C ASP A 457 44.65 -23.26 5.03
N GLN A 458 45.70 -22.67 4.44
CA GLN A 458 46.26 -21.37 4.84
C GLN A 458 46.40 -20.45 3.63
N PRO A 459 45.35 -19.69 3.28
CA PRO A 459 45.36 -18.85 2.09
C PRO A 459 46.41 -17.73 2.17
N SER A 460 47.25 -17.64 1.15
CA SER A 460 48.18 -16.54 0.91
C SER A 460 47.44 -15.29 0.38
N ALA A 461 48.15 -14.16 0.30
CA ALA A 461 47.60 -12.95 -0.32
C ALA A 461 47.19 -13.18 -1.79
N SER A 462 47.86 -14.08 -2.51
CA SER A 462 47.51 -14.45 -3.89
C SER A 462 46.20 -15.23 -3.95
N ASP A 463 45.97 -16.15 -3.00
CA ASP A 463 44.71 -16.91 -2.90
C ASP A 463 43.52 -15.99 -2.60
N TRP A 464 43.71 -15.00 -1.72
CA TRP A 464 42.71 -13.95 -1.47
C TRP A 464 42.44 -13.08 -2.70
N ALA A 465 43.46 -12.76 -3.50
CA ALA A 465 43.29 -11.99 -4.73
C ALA A 465 42.49 -12.77 -5.80
N GLN A 466 42.70 -14.09 -5.90
CA GLN A 466 41.93 -14.96 -6.78
C GLN A 466 40.49 -15.15 -6.28
N ALA A 467 40.29 -15.34 -4.98
CA ALA A 467 38.96 -15.38 -4.38
C ALA A 467 38.19 -14.07 -4.59
N PHE A 468 38.90 -12.93 -4.55
CA PHE A 468 38.31 -11.63 -4.87
C PHE A 468 37.92 -11.54 -6.34
N GLU A 469 38.75 -12.02 -7.27
CA GLU A 469 38.41 -12.06 -8.70
C GLU A 469 37.18 -12.93 -8.97
N ASP A 470 37.11 -14.12 -8.38
CA ASP A 470 35.95 -15.00 -8.45
C ASP A 470 34.69 -14.30 -7.91
N ALA A 471 34.81 -13.54 -6.83
CA ALA A 471 33.71 -12.77 -6.25
C ALA A 471 33.20 -11.69 -7.23
N VAL A 472 34.11 -10.95 -7.88
CA VAL A 472 33.78 -9.93 -8.88
C VAL A 472 33.14 -10.55 -10.11
N GLN A 473 33.70 -11.66 -10.61
CA GLN A 473 33.14 -12.39 -11.74
C GLN A 473 31.75 -12.93 -11.41
N ALA A 474 31.51 -13.38 -10.19
CA ALA A 474 30.19 -13.84 -9.75
C ALA A 474 29.12 -12.75 -9.81
N ILE A 475 29.48 -11.51 -9.49
CA ILE A 475 28.59 -10.36 -9.60
C ILE A 475 28.29 -10.07 -11.08
N SER A 476 29.31 -10.09 -11.93
CA SER A 476 29.15 -9.88 -13.38
C SER A 476 28.29 -10.99 -14.02
N ASP A 477 28.53 -12.26 -13.69
CA ASP A 477 27.76 -13.40 -14.21
C ASP A 477 26.28 -13.34 -13.81
N LEU A 478 26.01 -12.98 -12.54
CA LEU A 478 24.65 -12.93 -12.02
C LEU A 478 23.89 -11.70 -12.53
N GLY A 479 24.56 -10.55 -12.63
CA GLY A 479 23.95 -9.26 -12.97
C GLY A 479 24.00 -8.88 -14.45
N GLY A 480 24.87 -9.52 -15.24
CA GLY A 480 25.12 -9.20 -16.65
C GLY A 480 25.89 -7.89 -16.91
N ALA A 481 26.18 -7.12 -15.86
CA ALA A 481 26.89 -5.84 -15.94
C ALA A 481 28.40 -6.03 -16.12
N LYS A 482 29.06 -5.00 -16.67
CA LYS A 482 30.49 -4.94 -16.95
C LYS A 482 31.07 -3.59 -16.49
N ALA A 483 32.40 -3.48 -16.52
CA ALA A 483 33.06 -2.19 -16.38
C ALA A 483 32.54 -1.19 -17.44
N GLY A 484 32.23 0.03 -17.01
CA GLY A 484 31.62 1.10 -17.79
C GLY A 484 30.09 1.15 -17.74
N ASP A 485 29.42 0.18 -17.10
CA ASP A 485 27.94 0.16 -17.04
C ASP A 485 27.37 0.99 -15.89
N ARG A 486 28.24 1.61 -15.08
CA ARG A 486 27.91 2.40 -13.89
C ARG A 486 27.27 1.55 -12.80
N THR A 487 28.07 0.69 -12.20
CA THR A 487 27.68 -0.20 -11.10
C THR A 487 28.83 -0.36 -10.12
N MET A 488 28.61 -1.17 -9.08
CA MET A 488 29.66 -1.59 -8.17
C MET A 488 30.89 -2.25 -8.85
N LEU A 489 30.72 -2.80 -10.06
CA LEU A 489 31.82 -3.38 -10.84
C LEU A 489 32.86 -2.34 -11.26
N ASP A 490 32.47 -1.07 -11.40
CA ASP A 490 33.40 0.02 -11.73
C ASP A 490 34.37 0.36 -10.60
N ALA A 491 34.03 -0.01 -9.36
CA ALA A 491 34.97 0.02 -8.24
C ALA A 491 35.72 -1.31 -8.10
N LEU A 492 35.01 -2.44 -8.22
CA LEU A 492 35.53 -3.77 -7.95
C LEU A 492 36.58 -4.24 -8.96
N ILE A 493 36.33 -4.05 -10.26
CA ILE A 493 37.22 -4.54 -11.33
C ILE A 493 38.57 -3.83 -11.27
N PRO A 494 38.67 -2.48 -11.17
CA PRO A 494 39.95 -1.81 -10.97
C PRO A 494 40.65 -2.25 -9.69
N ALA A 495 39.90 -2.44 -8.58
CA ALA A 495 40.47 -2.87 -7.31
C ALA A 495 41.17 -4.23 -7.42
N VAL A 496 40.47 -5.25 -7.92
CA VAL A 496 41.02 -6.62 -8.01
C VAL A 496 42.18 -6.70 -9.00
N THR A 497 42.05 -6.01 -10.14
CA THR A 497 43.11 -5.94 -11.16
C THR A 497 44.40 -5.35 -10.58
N THR A 498 44.30 -4.20 -9.90
CA THR A 498 45.45 -3.56 -9.25
C THR A 498 46.02 -4.42 -8.14
N PHE A 499 45.16 -5.05 -7.31
CA PHE A 499 45.63 -5.90 -6.22
C PHE A 499 46.48 -7.06 -6.74
N GLN A 500 46.00 -7.76 -7.76
CA GLN A 500 46.75 -8.84 -8.40
C GLN A 500 48.06 -8.33 -9.01
N GLN A 501 48.04 -7.27 -9.81
CA GLN A 501 49.25 -6.74 -10.45
C GLN A 501 50.34 -6.39 -9.43
N LYS A 502 49.95 -5.77 -8.31
CA LYS A 502 50.87 -5.34 -7.26
C LYS A 502 51.46 -6.52 -6.49
N LEU A 503 50.67 -7.56 -6.23
CA LEU A 503 51.19 -8.79 -5.64
C LEU A 503 52.15 -9.53 -6.59
N HIS A 504 51.85 -9.60 -7.89
CA HIS A 504 52.76 -10.19 -8.89
C HIS A 504 54.08 -9.42 -9.00
N ALA A 505 54.06 -8.11 -8.77
CA ALA A 505 55.25 -7.26 -8.70
C ALA A 505 56.05 -7.41 -7.38
N GLY A 506 55.62 -8.30 -6.47
CA GLY A 506 56.29 -8.54 -5.19
C GLY A 506 56.02 -7.49 -4.12
N GLU A 507 55.01 -6.63 -4.28
CA GLU A 507 54.66 -5.66 -3.24
C GLU A 507 54.00 -6.35 -2.02
N PRO A 508 54.29 -5.91 -0.78
CA PRO A 508 53.61 -6.42 0.41
C PRO A 508 52.09 -6.24 0.33
N ALA A 509 51.33 -7.22 0.84
CA ALA A 509 49.87 -7.25 0.74
C ALA A 509 49.18 -5.96 1.23
N ALA A 510 49.64 -5.37 2.34
CA ALA A 510 49.08 -4.12 2.85
C ALA A 510 49.29 -2.92 1.90
N ARG A 511 50.41 -2.88 1.16
CA ARG A 511 50.67 -1.83 0.16
C ARG A 511 49.86 -2.10 -1.11
N ALA A 512 49.84 -3.34 -1.58
CA ALA A 512 49.04 -3.77 -2.71
C ALA A 512 47.54 -3.46 -2.50
N TRP A 513 47.00 -3.74 -1.30
CA TRP A 513 45.60 -3.44 -0.97
C TRP A 513 45.33 -1.93 -0.94
N ARG A 514 46.25 -1.11 -0.42
CA ARG A 514 46.10 0.35 -0.46
C ARG A 514 46.02 0.86 -1.90
N SER A 515 46.82 0.32 -2.81
CA SER A 515 46.72 0.64 -4.24
C SER A 515 45.40 0.16 -4.84
N ALA A 516 44.90 -1.01 -4.44
CA ALA A 516 43.60 -1.51 -4.87
C ALA A 516 42.44 -0.59 -4.43
N VAL A 517 42.46 -0.11 -3.19
CA VAL A 517 41.48 0.85 -2.66
C VAL A 517 41.53 2.16 -3.46
N ALA A 518 42.72 2.69 -3.74
CA ALA A 518 42.85 3.90 -4.56
C ALA A 518 42.26 3.71 -5.98
N SER A 519 42.51 2.55 -6.62
CA SER A 519 41.90 2.25 -7.92
C SER A 519 40.37 2.10 -7.84
N ALA A 520 39.84 1.57 -6.74
CA ALA A 520 38.39 1.49 -6.50
C ALA A 520 37.77 2.88 -6.34
N GLU A 521 38.45 3.78 -5.62
CA GLU A 521 38.05 5.18 -5.42
C GLU A 521 38.03 5.93 -6.75
N ASP A 522 39.07 5.78 -7.57
CA ASP A 522 39.14 6.38 -8.90
C ASP A 522 38.02 5.87 -9.81
N GLY A 523 37.82 4.55 -9.85
CA GLY A 523 36.74 3.92 -10.61
C GLY A 523 35.36 4.42 -10.17
N THR A 524 35.14 4.52 -8.85
CA THR A 524 33.93 5.08 -8.25
C THR A 524 33.72 6.54 -8.67
N GLN A 525 34.75 7.39 -8.63
CA GLN A 525 34.62 8.78 -9.05
C GLN A 525 34.26 8.89 -10.54
N GLN A 526 34.86 8.04 -11.39
CA GLN A 526 34.58 8.03 -12.82
C GLN A 526 33.12 7.69 -13.14
N THR A 527 32.44 6.90 -12.28
CA THR A 527 31.01 6.58 -12.47
C THR A 527 30.11 7.81 -12.55
N ALA A 528 30.50 8.94 -11.95
CA ALA A 528 29.74 10.19 -12.02
C ALA A 528 29.59 10.71 -13.46
N ASN A 529 30.53 10.35 -14.33
CA ASN A 529 30.56 10.76 -15.75
C ASN A 529 30.10 9.64 -16.69
N MET A 530 29.70 8.48 -16.16
CA MET A 530 29.27 7.34 -16.96
C MET A 530 27.76 7.38 -17.24
N LYS A 531 27.38 7.05 -18.48
CA LYS A 531 25.98 6.79 -18.82
C LYS A 531 25.60 5.40 -18.29
N PRO A 532 24.60 5.28 -17.40
CA PRO A 532 24.23 4.00 -16.85
C PRO A 532 23.66 3.07 -17.93
N ARG A 533 24.12 1.82 -17.93
CA ARG A 533 23.68 0.77 -18.87
C ARG A 533 23.07 -0.44 -18.15
N ALA A 534 23.22 -0.52 -16.84
CA ALA A 534 22.62 -1.54 -15.98
C ALA A 534 21.92 -0.91 -14.77
N GLY A 535 21.10 -1.71 -14.08
CA GLY A 535 20.38 -1.29 -12.88
C GLY A 535 19.29 -0.23 -13.13
N ARG A 536 18.66 0.25 -12.05
CA ARG A 536 17.58 1.25 -12.12
C ARG A 536 18.03 2.59 -12.72
N ALA A 537 19.30 2.96 -12.53
CA ALA A 537 19.88 4.18 -13.11
C ALA A 537 19.80 4.19 -14.64
N SER A 538 19.83 3.02 -15.31
CA SER A 538 19.71 2.95 -16.78
C SER A 538 18.40 3.53 -17.31
N TYR A 539 17.32 3.54 -16.51
CA TYR A 539 16.02 4.09 -16.90
C TYR A 539 15.99 5.61 -16.94
N LEU A 540 16.87 6.27 -16.19
CA LEU A 540 16.97 7.73 -16.10
C LEU A 540 17.86 8.33 -17.21
N GLY A 541 18.70 7.51 -17.85
CA GLY A 541 19.58 7.95 -18.91
C GLY A 541 20.54 9.06 -18.46
N GLU A 542 20.55 10.19 -19.17
CA GLU A 542 21.44 11.33 -18.87
C GLU A 542 21.14 12.00 -17.54
N ARG A 543 19.91 11.87 -17.02
CA ARG A 543 19.50 12.49 -15.75
C ARG A 543 20.19 11.90 -14.54
N ALA A 544 20.76 10.70 -14.67
CA ALA A 544 21.53 10.09 -13.60
C ALA A 544 22.97 10.64 -13.56
N VAL A 545 23.50 11.26 -14.62
CA VAL A 545 24.90 11.73 -14.69
C VAL A 545 25.11 12.91 -13.73
N GLY A 546 26.29 12.99 -13.11
CA GLY A 546 26.67 14.07 -12.18
C GLY A 546 26.84 13.64 -10.73
N SER A 547 26.50 12.41 -10.38
CA SER A 547 26.72 11.82 -9.06
C SER A 547 27.35 10.42 -9.17
N PRO A 548 28.32 10.06 -8.29
CA PRO A 548 28.85 8.71 -8.26
C PRO A 548 27.77 7.65 -8.06
N ASP A 549 27.97 6.46 -8.62
CA ASP A 549 27.09 5.31 -8.39
C ASP A 549 27.09 4.90 -6.91
N GLY A 550 25.90 4.76 -6.32
CA GLY A 550 25.75 4.36 -4.93
C GLY A 550 26.36 2.99 -4.63
N GLY A 551 26.25 2.04 -5.56
CA GLY A 551 26.83 0.70 -5.43
C GLY A 551 28.36 0.72 -5.41
N ALA A 552 28.98 1.49 -6.29
CA ALA A 552 30.43 1.72 -6.33
C ALA A 552 30.94 2.42 -5.05
N VAL A 553 30.20 3.41 -4.55
CA VAL A 553 30.51 4.07 -3.27
C VAL A 553 30.43 3.09 -2.10
N ALA A 554 29.36 2.29 -2.02
CA ALA A 554 29.20 1.26 -0.98
C ALA A 554 30.35 0.26 -1.00
N VAL A 555 30.79 -0.19 -2.18
CA VAL A 555 31.97 -1.05 -2.34
C VAL A 555 33.24 -0.41 -1.79
N THR A 556 33.49 0.84 -2.20
CA THR A 556 34.67 1.57 -1.77
C THR A 556 34.70 1.78 -0.26
N CYS A 557 33.54 2.00 0.38
CA CYS A 557 33.44 2.10 1.83
C CYS A 557 33.97 0.85 2.54
N TRP A 558 33.51 -0.35 2.15
CA TRP A 558 33.97 -1.56 2.82
C TRP A 558 35.38 -1.99 2.40
N LEU A 559 35.81 -1.73 1.17
CA LEU A 559 37.20 -1.96 0.74
C LEU A 559 38.19 -1.12 1.57
N ARG A 560 37.86 0.16 1.80
CA ARG A 560 38.65 1.07 2.65
C ARG A 560 38.66 0.60 4.10
N ALA A 561 37.51 0.17 4.63
CA ALA A 561 37.40 -0.32 6.00
C ALA A 561 38.31 -1.53 6.29
N LEU A 562 38.53 -2.40 5.30
CA LEU A 562 39.42 -3.56 5.43
C LEU A 562 40.91 -3.18 5.54
N GLN A 563 41.31 -1.97 5.16
CA GLN A 563 42.71 -1.54 5.14
C GLN A 563 43.38 -1.57 6.53
N SER A 564 42.63 -1.27 7.60
CA SER A 564 43.11 -1.33 8.99
C SER A 564 43.42 -2.76 9.41
N ALA A 565 42.52 -3.70 9.08
CA ALA A 565 42.67 -5.12 9.40
C ALA A 565 43.80 -5.79 8.61
N ILE A 566 43.98 -5.43 7.33
CA ILE A 566 45.07 -5.96 6.48
C ILE A 566 46.43 -5.42 6.94
N SER A 567 46.49 -4.17 7.42
CA SER A 567 47.73 -3.58 7.93
C SER A 567 48.16 -4.14 9.29
N ALA A 568 47.20 -4.55 10.13
CA ALA A 568 47.47 -5.09 11.47
C ALA A 568 48.08 -6.50 11.46
N ASN A 569 47.80 -7.31 10.43
CA ASN A 569 48.23 -8.70 10.32
C ASN A 569 49.52 -8.91 9.48
N CYS A 570 50.21 -7.83 9.10
CA CYS A 570 51.51 -7.87 8.41
C CYS A 570 52.72 -7.66 9.35
N LYS A 571 52.50 -7.71 10.67
CA LYS A 571 53.54 -7.87 11.70
C LYS A 571 53.59 -9.32 12.12
#